data_AF-M5NXP9-F1
#
_entry.id   AF-M5NXP9-F1
#
_cell.length_a   1.000
_cell.length_b   1.000
_cell.length_c   1.000
_cell.angle_alpha   90.00
_cell.angle_beta   90.00
_cell.angle_gamma   90.00
#
_symmetry.space_group_name_H-M   'P 1'
#
loop_
_entity.id
_entity.type
_entity.pdbx_description
1 polymer ?
#
loop_
_entity_poly.entity_id
_entity_poly.type
_entity_poly.pdbx_seq_one_letter_code
_entity_poly.pdbx_strand_id
1 'polypeptide(L)'
;MYTGIDHVQIAAPKGSENTCREFFSEILGMREIPKPENLRKRGGVWFQCGAHELHVGVQDPFKPAVKAHPAFSVDNIDKRKKD
;
A
#
# COMPACT_ATOMS: atom_id res chain seq x y z
N MET A 1 17.12 11.07 -16.67
CA MET A 1 17.34 11.63 -15.31
C MET A 1 16.24 11.10 -14.40
N TYR A 2 16.55 10.72 -13.16
CA TYR A 2 15.58 10.25 -12.17
C TYR A 2 15.12 11.42 -11.28
N THR A 3 13.82 11.49 -10.96
CA THR A 3 13.23 12.60 -10.19
C THR A 3 12.83 12.21 -8.76
N GLY A 4 12.71 10.92 -8.47
CA GLY A 4 12.36 10.40 -7.16
C GLY A 4 11.66 9.05 -7.22
N ILE A 5 11.14 8.60 -6.08
CA ILE A 5 10.22 7.47 -6.00
C ILE A 5 8.82 8.00 -6.29
N ASP A 6 8.16 7.45 -7.30
CA ASP A 6 6.76 7.77 -7.59
C ASP A 6 5.84 6.97 -6.65
N HIS A 7 6.05 5.66 -6.63
CA HIS A 7 5.31 4.72 -5.78
C HIS A 7 6.21 3.58 -5.32
N VAL A 8 5.75 2.88 -4.29
CA VAL A 8 6.30 1.58 -3.89
C VAL A 8 5.23 0.50 -4.10
N GLN A 9 5.63 -0.65 -4.61
CA GLN A 9 4.74 -1.81 -4.72
C GLN A 9 5.09 -2.84 -3.65
N ILE A 10 4.07 -3.29 -2.90
CA ILE A 10 4.14 -4.48 -2.06
C ILE A 10 3.29 -5.59 -2.67
N ALA A 11 3.70 -6.84 -2.45
CA ALA A 11 2.94 -8.00 -2.87
C ALA A 11 1.96 -8.43 -1.78
N ALA A 12 0.82 -8.96 -2.18
CA ALA A 12 -0.17 -9.58 -1.30
C ALA A 12 -0.81 -10.81 -1.98
N PRO A 13 -1.36 -11.77 -1.23
CA PRO A 13 -2.03 -12.92 -1.82
C PRO A 13 -3.35 -12.50 -2.50
N LYS A 14 -3.83 -13.31 -3.43
CA LYS A 14 -5.12 -13.10 -4.10
C LYS A 14 -6.26 -13.04 -3.06
N GLY A 15 -7.16 -12.07 -3.20
CA GLY A 15 -8.33 -11.90 -2.32
C GLY A 15 -8.06 -11.07 -1.05
N SER A 16 -6.86 -10.50 -0.90
CA SER A 16 -6.50 -9.70 0.28
C SER A 16 -7.01 -8.26 0.24
N GLU A 17 -7.73 -7.83 -0.80
CA GLU A 17 -8.07 -6.42 -1.02
C GLU A 17 -8.84 -5.81 0.16
N ASN A 18 -9.78 -6.55 0.75
CA ASN A 18 -10.55 -6.08 1.90
C ASN A 18 -9.66 -5.96 3.16
N THR A 19 -8.80 -6.94 3.42
CA THR A 19 -7.81 -6.86 4.52
C THR A 19 -6.86 -5.68 4.33
N CYS A 20 -6.46 -5.40 3.09
CA CYS A 20 -5.64 -4.24 2.78
C CYS A 20 -6.38 -2.92 3.02
N ARG A 21 -7.67 -2.83 2.68
CA ARG A 21 -8.50 -1.64 2.99
C ARG A 21 -8.67 -1.44 4.48
N GLU A 22 -8.98 -2.51 5.22
CA GLU A 22 -9.09 -2.47 6.68
C GLU A 22 -7.80 -1.94 7.31
N PHE A 23 -6.64 -2.44 6.89
CA PHE A 23 -5.36 -2.01 7.46
C PHE A 23 -4.92 -0.62 6.98
N PHE A 24 -4.81 -0.41 5.67
CA PHE A 24 -4.23 0.83 5.14
C PHE A 24 -5.21 2.00 5.18
N SER A 25 -6.50 1.79 4.90
CA SER A 25 -7.50 2.86 4.97
C SER A 25 -8.01 3.08 6.38
N GLU A 26 -8.58 2.06 7.01
CA GLU A 26 -9.32 2.26 8.26
C GLU A 26 -8.39 2.44 9.47
N ILE A 27 -7.34 1.63 9.58
CA ILE A 27 -6.39 1.71 10.71
C ILE A 27 -5.34 2.81 10.47
N LEU A 28 -4.70 2.82 9.30
CA LEU A 28 -3.60 3.76 9.04
C LEU A 28 -4.05 5.13 8.49
N GLY A 29 -5.27 5.23 7.98
CA GLY A 29 -5.85 6.48 7.47
C GLY A 29 -5.44 6.84 6.04
N MET A 30 -4.91 5.91 5.25
CA MET A 30 -4.54 6.18 3.86
C MET A 30 -5.79 6.21 2.96
N ARG A 31 -5.83 7.15 2.01
CA ARG A 31 -6.97 7.25 1.08
C ARG A 31 -6.80 6.25 -0.07
N GLU A 32 -7.74 5.33 -0.26
CA GLU A 32 -7.78 4.46 -1.45
C GLU A 32 -7.93 5.31 -2.73
N ILE A 33 -7.20 4.95 -3.78
CA ILE A 33 -7.26 5.59 -5.10
C ILE A 33 -7.61 4.56 -6.18
N PRO A 34 -8.37 4.95 -7.22
CA PRO A 34 -8.78 4.02 -8.25
C PRO A 34 -7.59 3.58 -9.09
N LYS A 35 -7.50 2.27 -9.33
CA LYS A 35 -6.54 1.73 -10.31
C LYS A 35 -6.94 2.16 -11.74
N PRO A 36 -5.95 2.38 -12.64
CA PRO A 36 -6.20 2.51 -14.07
C PRO A 36 -7.03 1.34 -14.62
N GLU A 37 -7.92 1.63 -15.58
CA GLU A 37 -8.92 0.68 -16.09
C GLU A 37 -8.28 -0.64 -16.57
N ASN A 38 -7.16 -0.56 -17.28
CA ASN A 38 -6.41 -1.71 -17.77
C ASN A 38 -5.79 -2.59 -16.66
N LEU A 39 -5.70 -2.10 -15.42
CA LEU A 39 -5.13 -2.82 -14.27
C LEU A 39 -6.19 -3.34 -13.30
N ARG A 40 -7.47 -2.93 -13.40
CA ARG A 40 -8.52 -3.31 -12.44
C ARG A 40 -8.75 -4.83 -12.37
N LYS A 41 -8.66 -5.52 -13.51
CA LYS A 41 -8.84 -6.99 -13.60
C LYS A 41 -7.74 -7.80 -12.89
N ARG A 42 -6.63 -7.18 -12.50
CA ARG A 42 -5.48 -7.87 -11.89
C ARG A 42 -5.59 -8.03 -10.36
N GLY A 43 -6.70 -7.58 -9.75
CA GLY A 43 -6.85 -7.52 -8.29
C GLY A 43 -5.92 -6.49 -7.66
N GLY A 44 -5.90 -6.44 -6.33
CA GLY A 44 -5.09 -5.49 -5.55
C GLY A 44 -5.74 -4.11 -5.40
N VAL A 45 -5.09 -3.25 -4.64
CA VAL A 45 -5.62 -1.95 -4.19
C VAL A 45 -4.49 -0.93 -4.05
N TRP A 46 -4.77 0.34 -4.36
CA TRP A 46 -3.79 1.43 -4.32
C TRP A 46 -4.21 2.49 -3.31
N PHE A 47 -3.24 3.12 -2.65
CA PHE A 47 -3.45 4.14 -1.62
C PHE A 47 -2.56 5.36 -1.84
N GLN A 48 -3.10 6.54 -1.57
CA GLN A 48 -2.34 7.78 -1.53
C GLN A 48 -1.49 7.86 -0.24
N CYS A 49 -0.21 8.23 -0.37
CA CYS A 49 0.71 8.47 0.74
C CYS A 49 1.52 9.77 0.52
N GLY A 50 0.99 10.91 0.96
CA GLY A 50 1.60 12.21 0.70
C GLY A 50 1.67 12.47 -0.81
N ALA A 51 2.86 12.80 -1.32
CA ALA A 51 3.11 12.96 -2.76
C ALA A 51 3.34 11.63 -3.51
N HIS A 52 3.38 10.50 -2.79
CA HIS A 52 3.67 9.17 -3.33
C HIS A 52 2.45 8.26 -3.26
N GLU A 53 2.56 7.07 -3.83
CA GLU A 53 1.53 6.04 -3.75
C GLU A 53 2.07 4.72 -3.16
N LEU A 54 1.19 3.98 -2.48
CA LEU A 54 1.38 2.59 -2.12
C LEU A 54 0.53 1.71 -3.03
N HIS A 55 1.16 0.85 -3.81
CA HIS A 55 0.47 -0.14 -4.63
C HIS A 55 0.53 -1.51 -3.96
N VAL A 56 -0.61 -2.11 -3.68
CA VAL A 56 -0.69 -3.50 -3.26
C VAL A 56 -1.04 -4.36 -4.47
N GLY A 57 -0.05 -5.09 -4.98
CA GLY A 57 -0.19 -5.98 -6.12
C GLY A 57 -0.46 -7.42 -5.69
N VAL A 58 -1.41 -8.08 -6.36
CA VAL A 58 -1.64 -9.51 -6.14
C VAL A 58 -0.50 -10.32 -6.73
N GLN A 59 0.04 -11.25 -5.95
CA GLN A 59 1.06 -12.22 -6.37
C GLN A 59 0.62 -13.64 -6.03
N ASP A 60 0.81 -14.56 -6.96
CA ASP A 60 0.54 -16.00 -6.78
C ASP A 60 1.65 -16.83 -7.46
N PRO A 61 2.45 -17.62 -6.72
CA PRO A 61 2.42 -17.77 -5.27
C PRO A 61 2.95 -16.53 -4.54
N PHE A 62 2.30 -16.15 -3.44
CA PHE A 62 2.73 -15.04 -2.59
C PHE A 62 3.85 -15.47 -1.62
N LYS A 63 4.86 -14.63 -1.46
CA LYS A 63 5.87 -14.73 -0.41
C LYS A 63 6.06 -13.37 0.27
N PRO A 64 5.88 -13.25 1.60
CA PRO A 64 6.02 -11.97 2.29
C PRO A 64 7.46 -11.47 2.28
N ALA A 65 7.65 -10.16 2.13
CA ALA A 65 8.93 -9.50 2.33
C ALA A 65 9.18 -9.36 3.84
N VAL A 66 10.11 -10.17 4.38
CA VAL A 66 10.35 -10.24 5.84
C VAL A 66 11.42 -9.28 6.35
N LYS A 67 12.05 -8.50 5.46
CA LYS A 67 13.12 -7.56 5.82
C LYS A 67 13.08 -6.26 5.01
N ALA A 68 13.08 -6.36 3.68
CA ALA A 68 12.94 -5.18 2.83
C ALA A 68 11.52 -4.60 2.99
N HIS A 69 11.42 -3.31 3.29
CA HIS A 69 10.14 -2.64 3.54
C HIS A 69 10.20 -1.17 3.11
N PRO A 70 9.07 -0.58 2.69
CA PRO A 70 8.92 0.87 2.68
C PRO A 70 8.76 1.37 4.13
N ALA A 71 9.33 2.53 4.42
CA ALA A 71 9.11 3.25 5.65
C ALA A 71 8.37 4.55 5.33
N PHE A 72 7.20 4.74 5.94
CA PHE A 72 6.38 5.94 5.72
C PHE A 72 6.67 6.95 6.83
N SER A 73 6.99 8.19 6.43
CA SER A 73 7.07 9.30 7.37
C SER A 73 5.65 9.69 7.81
N VAL A 74 5.47 9.90 9.11
CA VAL A 74 4.18 10.32 9.68
C VAL A 74 4.40 11.44 10.69
N ASP A 75 3.48 12.39 10.71
CA ASP A 75 3.51 13.47 11.71
C ASP A 75 3.08 12.96 13.08
N ASN A 76 3.68 13.53 14.13
CA ASN A 76 3.37 13.22 15.53
C ASN A 76 3.32 11.70 15.83
N ILE A 77 4.32 10.94 15.37
CA ILE A 77 4.39 9.49 15.60
C ILE A 77 4.20 9.12 17.08
N ASP A 78 4.69 9.95 18.00
CA ASP A 78 4.57 9.75 19.45
C ASP A 78 3.12 9.84 19.98
N LYS A 79 2.21 10.47 19.21
CA LYS A 79 0.79 10.60 19.55
C LYS A 79 -0.06 9.49 18.95
N ARG A 80 0.48 8.67 18.05
CA ARG A 80 -0.23 7.46 17.59
C ARG A 80 -0.24 6.46 18.74
N LYS A 81 -1.42 5.89 19.03
CA LYS A 81 -1.53 4.82 20.02
C LYS A 81 -0.64 3.66 19.57
N LYS A 82 0.24 3.21 20.47
CA LYS A 82 0.75 1.85 20.40
C LYS A 82 -0.40 0.97 20.88
N ASP A 83 -0.93 0.14 20.00
CA ASP A 83 -1.73 -1.01 20.41
C ASP A 83 -0.85 -1.98 21.22
#